data_AF-A0A143XAU7-F1
#
_entry.id   AF-A0A143XAU7-F1
#
_cell.length_a   1.000
_cell.length_b   1.000
_cell.length_c   1.000
_cell.angle_alpha   90.00
_cell.angle_beta   90.00
_cell.angle_gamma   90.00
#
_symmetry.space_group_name_H-M   'P 1'
#
loop_
_entity.id
_entity.type
_entity.pdbx_description
1 polymer ?
#
loop_
_entity_poly.entity_id
_entity_poly.type
_entity_poly.pdbx_seq_one_letter_code
_entity_poly.pdbx_strand_id
1 'polypeptide(L)'
;MARMLPSRIAPEVTSSAERRVYEWFENDPATDDWIAFHSLGLSRHEKLLYGEVDFVVLAPCYGVFCLEVKDGGIARWMDSGNLPIGMARRTEKPEGPLTKRETACSRL
;
A
#
# COMPACT_ATOMS: atom_id res chain seq x y z
N MET A 1 3.67 3.48 -18.78
CA MET A 1 3.51 3.98 -17.39
C MET A 1 2.09 3.74 -16.92
N ALA A 2 1.89 3.21 -15.72
CA ALA A 2 0.54 2.91 -15.22
C ALA A 2 -0.29 4.19 -15.04
N ARG A 3 -1.59 4.08 -15.27
CA ARG A 3 -2.54 5.12 -14.90
C ARG A 3 -2.81 5.04 -13.40
N MET A 4 -2.26 6.00 -12.65
CA MET A 4 -2.48 6.14 -11.22
C MET A 4 -3.84 6.79 -10.91
N LEU A 5 -4.54 6.26 -9.91
CA LEU A 5 -5.79 6.80 -9.36
C LEU A 5 -5.69 6.85 -7.82
N PRO A 6 -5.61 8.03 -7.19
CA PRO A 6 -5.50 9.36 -7.82
C PRO A 6 -4.21 9.52 -8.63
N SER A 7 -4.19 10.48 -9.56
CA SER A 7 -3.02 10.73 -10.44
C SER A 7 -1.85 11.42 -9.74
N ARG A 8 -2.01 11.79 -8.47
CA ARG A 8 -0.92 12.25 -7.60
C ARG A 8 -1.07 11.61 -6.23
N ILE A 9 0.05 11.22 -5.66
CA ILE A 9 0.10 10.75 -4.28
C ILE A 9 -0.21 11.90 -3.31
N ALA A 10 -1.04 11.62 -2.32
CA ALA A 10 -1.42 12.61 -1.32
C ALA A 10 -0.20 12.99 -0.44
N PRO A 11 0.00 14.27 -0.10
CA PRO A 11 1.10 14.69 0.76
C PRO A 11 1.03 14.09 2.17
N GLU A 12 -0.16 13.66 2.60
CA GLU A 12 -0.41 13.04 3.90
C GLU A 12 0.16 11.62 4.03
N VAL A 13 0.50 10.94 2.92
CA VAL A 13 1.07 9.59 3.01
C VAL A 13 2.56 9.67 3.34
N THR A 14 2.85 9.34 4.59
CA THR A 14 4.17 9.42 5.22
C THR A 14 5.03 8.17 4.98
N SER A 15 4.43 7.07 4.54
CA SER A 15 5.13 5.81 4.26
C SER A 15 6.05 5.97 3.05
N SER A 16 7.37 5.95 3.28
CA SER A 16 8.35 6.01 2.20
C SER A 16 8.27 4.78 1.27
N ALA A 17 7.85 3.63 1.80
CA ALA A 17 7.63 2.41 1.01
C ALA A 17 6.45 2.58 0.05
N GLU A 18 5.31 3.11 0.52
CA GLU A 18 4.16 3.38 -0.35
C GLU A 18 4.50 4.39 -1.45
N ARG A 19 5.21 5.47 -1.09
CA ARG A 19 5.65 6.47 -2.08
C ARG A 19 6.53 5.86 -3.16
N ARG A 20 7.45 4.97 -2.78
CA ARG A 20 8.33 4.28 -3.73
C ARG A 20 7.56 3.35 -4.66
N VAL A 21 6.57 2.61 -4.14
CA VAL A 21 5.72 1.75 -4.96
C VAL A 21 4.87 2.57 -5.93
N TYR A 22 4.33 3.71 -5.48
CA TYR A 22 3.61 4.64 -6.33
C TYR A 22 4.51 5.12 -7.49
N GLU A 23 5.73 5.56 -7.18
CA GLU A 23 6.71 6.01 -8.19
C GLU A 23 7.08 4.88 -9.17
N TRP A 24 7.13 3.62 -8.75
CA TRP A 24 7.38 2.50 -9.65
C TRP A 24 6.25 2.33 -10.67
N PHE A 25 5.00 2.29 -10.22
CA PHE A 25 3.87 2.21 -11.14
C PHE A 25 3.77 3.43 -12.05
N GLU A 26 3.98 4.62 -11.49
CA GLU A 26 3.96 5.85 -12.26
C GLU A 26 5.02 5.86 -13.34
N ASN A 27 6.24 5.36 -13.10
CA ASN A 27 7.38 5.54 -14.00
C ASN A 27 7.79 4.33 -14.84
N ASP A 28 7.29 3.12 -14.56
CA ASP A 28 7.70 1.92 -15.28
C ASP A 28 6.98 1.80 -16.65
N PRO A 29 7.70 1.79 -17.79
CA PRO A 29 7.11 1.57 -19.10
C PRO A 29 6.39 0.21 -19.25
N ALA A 30 6.80 -0.81 -18.50
CA ALA A 30 6.18 -2.15 -18.56
C ALA A 30 4.73 -2.17 -18.02
N THR A 31 4.29 -1.08 -17.41
CA THR A 31 2.94 -0.95 -16.80
C THR A 31 2.01 -0.03 -17.61
N ASP A 32 2.32 0.26 -18.88
CA ASP A 32 1.61 1.26 -19.70
C ASP A 32 0.11 1.07 -19.85
N ASP A 33 -0.37 -0.16 -19.82
CA ASP A 33 -1.78 -0.51 -19.91
C ASP A 33 -2.41 -0.81 -18.53
N TRP A 34 -1.68 -0.60 -17.44
CA TRP A 34 -2.13 -0.91 -16.08
C TRP A 34 -2.89 0.27 -15.46
N ILE A 35 -3.80 -0.04 -14.55
CA ILE A 35 -4.48 0.95 -13.71
C ILE A 35 -4.20 0.61 -12.25
N ALA A 36 -3.65 1.55 -11.48
CA ALA A 36 -3.36 1.35 -10.06
C ALA A 36 -4.16 2.35 -9.21
N PHE A 37 -5.04 1.82 -8.36
CA PHE A 37 -5.75 2.56 -7.33
C PHE A 37 -4.88 2.60 -6.08
N HIS A 38 -4.55 3.77 -5.57
CA HIS A 38 -3.83 3.95 -4.31
C HIS A 38 -4.80 4.38 -3.19
N SER A 39 -4.61 3.85 -1.98
CA SER A 39 -5.40 4.17 -0.78
C SER A 39 -6.90 3.90 -0.97
N LEU A 40 -7.26 2.72 -1.51
CA LEU A 40 -8.66 2.39 -1.80
C LEU A 40 -9.39 1.92 -0.53
N GLY A 41 -10.35 2.72 -0.07
CA GLY A 41 -11.24 2.34 1.02
C GLY A 41 -12.23 1.23 0.61
N LEU A 42 -12.21 0.10 1.30
CA LEU A 42 -13.19 -0.96 1.09
C LEU A 42 -14.42 -0.74 2.00
N SER A 43 -15.61 -0.77 1.39
CA SER A 43 -16.87 -0.62 2.10
C SER A 43 -17.23 -1.86 2.93
N ARG A 44 -17.88 -1.60 4.06
CA ARG A 44 -18.18 -2.47 5.21
C ARG A 44 -18.77 -3.85 4.85
N HIS A 45 -18.20 -4.91 5.43
CA HIS A 45 -18.85 -6.24 5.56
C HIS A 45 -18.97 -6.57 7.06
N GLU A 46 -20.08 -7.19 7.48
CA GLU A 46 -20.59 -7.25 8.88
C GLU A 46 -19.63 -7.70 10.00
N LYS A 47 -18.45 -8.24 9.68
CA LYS A 47 -17.49 -8.78 10.66
C LYS A 47 -16.10 -8.11 10.66
N LEU A 48 -15.80 -7.20 9.72
CA LEU A 48 -14.50 -6.54 9.63
C LEU A 48 -14.69 -5.02 9.67
N LEU A 49 -14.07 -4.39 10.67
CA LEU A 49 -13.87 -2.96 10.74
C LEU A 49 -13.21 -2.52 9.43
N TYR A 50 -13.79 -1.51 8.78
CA TYR A 50 -13.31 -0.83 7.57
C TYR A 50 -11.82 -1.04 7.26
N GLY A 51 -11.52 -1.64 6.10
CA GLY A 51 -10.15 -1.86 5.63
C GLY A 51 -9.81 -0.95 4.45
N GLU A 52 -8.65 -0.31 4.49
CA GLU A 52 -8.04 0.36 3.35
C GLU A 52 -7.03 -0.61 2.73
N VAL A 53 -6.99 -0.69 1.40
CA VAL A 53 -5.94 -1.41 0.68
C VAL A 53 -4.99 -0.37 0.08
N ASP A 54 -3.69 -0.52 0.34
CA ASP A 54 -2.70 0.45 -0.13
C ASP A 54 -2.71 0.55 -1.66
N PHE A 55 -2.69 -0.58 -2.40
CA PHE A 55 -2.88 -0.58 -3.85
C PHE A 55 -3.81 -1.67 -4.37
N VAL A 56 -4.70 -1.31 -5.30
CA VAL A 56 -5.40 -2.25 -6.18
C VAL A 56 -4.93 -2.03 -7.61
N VAL A 57 -4.32 -3.04 -8.23
CA VAL A 57 -3.71 -2.95 -9.55
C VAL A 57 -4.46 -3.83 -10.53
N LEU A 58 -4.97 -3.21 -11.60
CA LEU A 58 -5.54 -3.88 -12.77
C LEU A 58 -4.43 -4.00 -13.81
N ALA A 59 -3.91 -5.20 -14.00
CA ALA A 59 -2.86 -5.50 -14.95
C ALA A 59 -3.44 -6.38 -16.07
N PRO A 60 -3.66 -5.83 -17.27
CA PRO A 60 -4.19 -6.62 -18.38
C PRO A 60 -3.35 -7.88 -18.63
N CYS A 61 -3.99 -8.99 -18.96
CA CYS A 61 -3.36 -10.31 -19.16
C CYS A 61 -2.72 -10.95 -17.91
N TYR A 62 -2.57 -10.24 -16.79
CA TYR A 62 -1.98 -10.77 -15.54
C TYR A 62 -3.00 -10.90 -14.40
N GLY A 63 -4.03 -10.05 -14.37
CA GLY A 63 -5.13 -10.11 -13.41
C GLY A 63 -5.25 -8.87 -12.51
N VAL A 64 -5.83 -9.08 -11.33
CA VAL A 64 -6.06 -8.04 -10.33
C VAL A 64 -5.24 -8.34 -9.08
N PHE A 65 -4.47 -7.37 -8.61
CA PHE A 65 -3.61 -7.51 -7.44
C PHE A 65 -4.02 -6.53 -6.34
N CYS A 66 -4.07 -7.00 -5.10
CA CYS A 66 -4.17 -6.15 -3.91
C CYS A 66 -2.82 -6.18 -3.20
N LEU A 67 -2.16 -5.03 -3.08
CA LEU A 67 -0.84 -4.91 -2.47
C LEU A 67 -0.97 -4.14 -1.15
N GLU A 68 -0.54 -4.76 -0.06
CA GLU A 68 -0.29 -4.09 1.22
C GLU A 68 1.21 -3.82 1.32
N VAL A 69 1.58 -2.56 1.50
CA VAL A 69 2.95 -2.09 1.52
C VAL A 69 3.35 -1.78 2.95
N LYS A 70 4.32 -2.53 3.47
CA LYS A 70 4.88 -2.30 4.82
C LYS A 70 6.19 -1.56 4.74
N ASP A 71 6.36 -0.58 5.62
CA ASP A 71 7.65 -0.01 5.94
C ASP A 71 8.32 -0.83 7.06
N GLY A 72 9.62 -1.10 6.90
CA GLY A 72 10.39 -1.87 7.88
C GLY A 72 11.29 -2.94 7.25
N GLY A 73 12.40 -3.22 7.90
CA GLY A 73 13.34 -4.26 7.46
C GLY A 73 12.78 -5.67 7.68
N ILE A 74 13.13 -6.60 6.78
CA ILE A 74 12.72 -8.01 6.86
C ILE A 74 13.65 -8.79 7.79
N ALA A 75 13.29 -8.97 9.05
CA ALA A 75 14.06 -9.81 9.96
C ALA A 75 13.78 -11.30 9.74
N ARG A 76 14.83 -12.06 9.45
CA ARG A 76 14.79 -13.53 9.53
C ARG A 76 15.38 -13.96 10.86
N TRP A 77 14.57 -14.68 11.64
CA TRP A 77 15.05 -15.33 12.84
C TRP A 77 15.89 -16.54 12.44
N MET A 78 17.10 -16.61 13.00
CA MET A 78 17.93 -17.80 12.93
C MET A 78 17.79 -18.55 14.26
N ASP A 79 17.84 -19.89 14.21
CA ASP A 79 17.66 -20.77 15.38
C ASP A 79 18.68 -20.52 16.51
N SER A 80 19.72 -19.73 16.26
CA SER A 80 20.78 -19.37 17.20
C SER A 80 20.41 -18.28 18.22
N GLY A 81 19.14 -17.87 18.33
CA GLY A 81 18.66 -16.96 19.38
C GLY A 81 19.14 -15.52 19.29
N ASN A 82 20.02 -15.20 18.33
CA ASN A 82 20.52 -13.86 18.11
C ASN A 82 19.74 -13.18 16.98
N LEU A 83 19.05 -12.08 17.33
CA LEU A 83 18.49 -11.15 16.37
C LEU A 83 19.61 -10.49 15.55
N PRO A 84 19.51 -10.39 14.21
CA PRO A 84 20.44 -9.57 13.44
C PRO A 84 20.38 -8.12 13.96
N ILE A 85 21.54 -7.62 14.42
CA ILE A 85 21.70 -6.26 14.92
C ILE A 85 21.39 -5.30 13.76
N GLY A 86 20.29 -4.55 13.89
CA GLY A 86 19.84 -3.56 12.91
C GLY A 86 18.42 -3.76 12.36
N MET A 87 17.66 -4.74 12.85
CA MET A 87 16.36 -5.08 12.25
C MET A 87 15.12 -4.72 13.09
N ALA A 88 14.23 -3.99 12.40
CA ALA A 88 12.83 -3.65 12.67
C ALA A 88 12.38 -3.70 14.14
N ARG A 89 12.25 -2.52 14.74
CA ARG A 89 11.30 -2.33 15.85
C ARG A 89 9.95 -2.87 15.36
N ARG A 90 9.34 -3.79 16.11
CA ARG A 90 8.02 -4.30 15.78
C ARG A 90 7.03 -3.13 15.81
N THR A 91 6.62 -2.65 14.66
CA THR A 91 5.50 -1.72 14.52
C THR A 91 4.30 -2.56 14.13
N GLU A 92 3.48 -2.92 15.13
CA GLU A 92 2.16 -3.46 14.83
C GLU A 92 1.31 -2.28 14.36
N LYS A 93 0.89 -2.29 13.08
CA LYS A 93 -0.13 -1.37 12.57
C LYS A 93 -1.41 -1.73 13.34
N PRO A 94 -1.96 -0.86 14.21
CA PRO A 94 -3.15 -1.20 14.97
C PRO A 94 -4.30 -1.51 14.00
N GLU A 95 -4.86 -2.71 14.11
CA GLU A 95 -6.07 -3.08 13.38
C GLU A 95 -7.28 -2.50 14.13
N GLY A 96 -7.75 -1.31 13.73
CA GLY A 96 -8.97 -0.72 14.29
C GLY A 96 -9.10 0.79 14.11
N PRO A 97 -10.32 1.32 14.36
CA PRO A 97 -11.12 2.09 13.40
C PRO A 97 -10.44 3.41 13.02
N LEU A 98 -9.83 3.45 11.84
CA LEU A 98 -9.26 4.62 11.16
C LEU A 98 -8.69 5.76 12.03
N THR A 99 -7.36 5.86 12.05
CA THR A 99 -6.64 7.16 12.10
C THR A 99 -5.74 7.33 10.88
N LYS A 100 -6.34 7.33 9.68
CA LYS A 100 -5.86 8.07 8.52
C LYS A 100 -7.10 8.74 7.91
N ARG A 101 -7.14 10.07 7.97
CA ARG A 101 -8.35 10.88 7.76
C ARG A 101 -8.76 10.84 6.29
N GLU A 102 -10.08 10.81 6.09
CA GLU A 102 -10.80 10.78 4.81
C GLU A 102 -10.10 11.58 3.70
N THR A 103 -9.49 10.90 2.73
CA THR A 103 -9.18 11.51 1.44
C THR A 103 -10.49 11.59 0.66
N ALA A 104 -11.16 12.73 0.76
CA ALA A 104 -12.33 13.03 -0.05
C ALA A 104 -11.94 12.94 -1.53
N CYS A 105 -12.43 11.90 -2.20
CA CYS A 105 -12.48 11.84 -3.65
C CYS A 105 -13.34 13.01 -4.13
N SER A 106 -12.70 14.14 -4.47
CA SER A 106 -13.39 15.26 -5.10
C SER A 106 -14.02 14.75 -6.39
N ARG A 107 -15.34 14.92 -6.47
CA ARG A 107 -16.21 14.58 -7.61
C ARG A 107 -15.56 14.90 -8.95
N LEU A 108 -15.77 13.98 -9.90
CA LEU A 108 -15.59 14.16 -11.35
C LEU A 108 -16.11 15.51 -11.83
#